data_AF-A0A9Y2NGK5-F1
#
_entry.id   AF-A0A9Y2NGK5-F1
#
_cell.length_a   1.000
_cell.length_b   1.000
_cell.length_c   1.000
_cell.angle_alpha   90.00
_cell.angle_beta   90.00
_cell.angle_gamma   90.00
#
_symmetry.space_group_name_H-M   'P 1'
#
loop_
_entity.id
_entity.type
_entity.pdbx_description
1 polymer ?
#
loop_
_entity_poly.entity_id
_entity_poly.type
_entity_poly.pdbx_seq_one_letter_code
_entity_poly.pdbx_strand_id
1 'polypeptide(L)'
;MIESTVDIERRAAVVRSDGEYRLFTNQAVPAHTRLFTLEGELTATRTRYTVQFDERRHVDMPAGCPLEEVLDRYYWRFMNHACEPTAVIRDRSVLSLRPIPAWSEITFHYGSTEYEMAEPFTCGCGSDRCDREIQGFRYLPGERREELRGLLSPYLLAVLDGRIAEPVGA
;
A
#
# COMPACT_ATOMS: atom_id res chain seq x y z
N MET A 1 18.15 31.37 -10.89
CA MET A 1 16.73 30.97 -11.00
C MET A 1 16.72 29.47 -10.96
N ILE A 2 16.16 28.92 -9.89
CA ILE A 2 16.21 27.49 -9.59
C ILE A 2 15.16 26.87 -10.50
N GLU A 3 15.60 26.17 -11.55
CA GLU A 3 14.70 25.32 -12.33
C GLU A 3 14.17 24.25 -11.39
N SER A 4 12.97 24.47 -10.89
CA SER A 4 12.17 23.43 -10.26
C SER A 4 11.87 22.42 -11.36
N THR A 5 12.67 21.35 -11.42
CA THR A 5 12.26 20.10 -12.03
C THR A 5 11.10 19.56 -11.20
N VAL A 6 9.91 20.12 -11.40
CA VAL A 6 8.67 19.43 -11.03
C VAL A 6 8.80 18.06 -11.69
N ASP A 7 8.82 17.01 -10.88
CA ASP A 7 9.02 15.65 -11.34
C ASP A 7 7.96 15.31 -12.40
N ILE A 8 8.34 15.41 -13.68
CA ILE A 8 7.50 15.14 -14.86
C ILE A 8 7.05 13.66 -14.85
N GLU A 9 7.57 12.83 -13.94
CA GLU A 9 7.19 11.44 -13.76
C GLU A 9 6.10 11.18 -12.71
N ARG A 10 5.49 12.19 -12.05
CA ARG A 10 4.41 11.92 -11.08
C ARG A 10 3.25 11.21 -11.78
N ARG A 11 3.06 9.91 -11.49
CA ARG A 11 2.01 9.06 -12.09
C ARG A 11 0.72 9.01 -11.27
N ALA A 12 0.58 9.83 -10.23
CA ALA A 12 -0.49 9.72 -9.26
C ALA A 12 -1.12 11.07 -8.87
N ALA A 13 -2.43 11.08 -8.66
CA ALA A 13 -3.23 12.21 -8.22
C ALA A 13 -4.15 11.80 -7.06
N VAL A 14 -4.27 12.65 -6.05
CA VAL A 14 -5.20 12.46 -4.93
C VAL A 14 -6.55 13.05 -5.31
N VAL A 15 -7.60 12.25 -5.18
CA VAL A 15 -8.99 12.67 -5.39
C VAL A 15 -9.75 12.51 -4.09
N ARG A 16 -10.54 13.52 -3.74
CA ARG A 16 -11.44 13.47 -2.60
C ARG A 16 -12.89 13.60 -3.06
N SER A 17 -13.75 12.65 -2.68
CA SER A 17 -15.20 12.71 -2.90
C SER A 17 -15.90 12.18 -1.65
N ASP A 18 -17.01 12.80 -1.26
CA ASP A 18 -17.87 12.34 -0.16
C ASP A 18 -17.13 12.09 1.17
N GLY A 19 -16.09 12.89 1.42
CA GLY A 19 -15.26 12.80 2.63
C GLY A 19 -14.10 11.80 2.55
N GLU A 20 -14.03 10.98 1.51
CA GLU A 20 -13.02 9.94 1.32
C GLU A 20 -11.93 10.36 0.35
N TYR A 21 -10.69 9.95 0.63
CA TYR A 21 -9.56 10.14 -0.26
C TYR A 21 -9.25 8.84 -1.01
N ARG A 22 -8.84 8.99 -2.27
CA ARG A 22 -8.43 7.91 -3.15
C ARG A 22 -7.22 8.36 -3.96
N LEU A 23 -6.35 7.43 -4.32
CA LEU A 23 -5.21 7.70 -5.18
C LEU A 23 -5.46 7.14 -6.58
N PHE A 24 -5.34 7.98 -7.60
CA PHE A 24 -5.56 7.60 -9.00
C PHE A 24 -4.30 7.77 -9.82
N THR A 25 -4.14 6.98 -10.87
CA THR A 25 -3.18 7.30 -11.92
C THR A 25 -3.62 8.56 -12.67
N ASN A 26 -2.71 9.49 -12.97
CA ASN A 26 -3.02 10.66 -13.82
C ASN A 26 -2.74 10.42 -15.32
N GLN A 27 -2.15 9.28 -15.66
CA GLN A 27 -1.82 8.86 -17.02
C GLN A 27 -1.82 7.32 -17.10
N ALA A 28 -1.86 6.76 -18.30
CA ALA A 28 -1.74 5.32 -18.46
C ALA A 28 -0.36 4.82 -18.01
N VAL A 29 -0.32 3.67 -17.35
CA VAL A 29 0.91 3.06 -16.82
C VAL A 29 1.06 1.66 -17.40
N PRO A 30 2.23 1.29 -17.96
CA PRO A 30 2.51 -0.09 -18.38
C PRO A 30 2.57 -1.05 -17.18
N ALA A 31 2.48 -2.36 -17.42
CA ALA A 31 2.73 -3.35 -16.37
C ALA A 31 4.14 -3.22 -15.79
N HIS A 32 4.32 -3.65 -14.54
CA HIS A 32 5.61 -3.75 -13.85
C HIS A 32 6.44 -2.45 -13.82
N THR A 33 5.76 -1.30 -13.91
CA THR A 33 6.38 0.02 -13.88
C THR A 33 6.32 0.59 -12.48
N ARG A 34 7.38 1.28 -12.06
CA ARG A 34 7.38 2.03 -10.79
C ARG A 34 6.45 3.23 -10.90
N LEU A 35 5.48 3.30 -9.99
CA LEU A 35 4.55 4.42 -9.86
C LEU A 35 5.18 5.55 -9.05
N PHE A 36 5.70 5.22 -7.86
CA PHE A 36 6.33 6.14 -6.92
C PHE A 36 7.00 5.37 -5.76
N THR A 37 7.60 6.10 -4.82
CA THR A 37 8.25 5.59 -3.62
C THR A 37 7.49 6.01 -2.37
N LEU A 38 7.40 5.13 -1.38
CA LEU A 38 6.89 5.45 -0.04
C LEU A 38 7.93 6.30 0.71
N GLU A 39 7.77 7.61 0.63
CA GLU A 39 8.55 8.58 1.40
C GLU A 39 8.04 8.69 2.83
N GLY A 40 8.95 8.86 3.79
CA GLY A 40 8.59 8.99 5.19
C GLY A 40 9.66 8.45 6.13
N GLU A 41 9.37 8.55 7.42
CA GLU A 41 10.22 8.11 8.52
C GLU A 41 9.84 6.69 8.95
N LEU A 42 10.79 5.99 9.58
CA LEU A 42 10.51 4.68 10.15
C LEU A 42 9.99 4.85 11.58
N THR A 43 8.90 4.17 11.89
CA THR A 43 8.27 4.15 13.20
C THR A 43 7.99 2.73 13.65
N ALA A 44 7.99 2.49 14.96
CA ALA A 44 7.51 1.24 15.55
C ALA A 44 6.00 1.27 15.84
N THR A 45 5.37 2.44 15.75
CA THR A 45 3.94 2.61 16.00
C THR A 45 3.16 2.32 14.73
N ARG A 46 2.43 1.20 14.71
CA ARG A 46 1.45 0.90 13.67
C ARG A 46 0.24 1.83 13.76
N THR A 47 -0.22 2.33 12.63
CA THR A 47 -1.46 3.11 12.51
C THR A 47 -2.22 2.68 11.25
N ARG A 48 -3.44 3.17 11.07
CA ARG A 48 -4.22 2.93 9.85
C ARG A 48 -3.55 3.44 8.55
N TYR A 49 -2.54 4.29 8.65
CA TYR A 49 -1.88 4.91 7.49
C TYR A 49 -0.41 4.50 7.32
N THR A 50 0.12 3.68 8.23
CA THR A 50 1.49 3.19 8.13
C THR A 50 1.57 1.97 7.23
N VAL A 51 2.71 1.76 6.57
CA VAL A 51 2.98 0.54 5.79
C VAL A 51 4.12 -0.25 6.43
N GLN A 52 3.90 -1.52 6.75
CA GLN A 52 4.88 -2.39 7.41
C GLN A 52 6.01 -2.83 6.47
N PHE A 53 7.25 -2.80 6.98
CA PHE A 53 8.46 -3.24 6.28
C PHE A 53 9.08 -4.49 6.88
N ASP A 54 8.97 -4.63 8.19
CA ASP A 54 9.40 -5.79 8.97
C ASP A 54 8.63 -5.87 10.29
N GLU A 55 9.01 -6.82 11.14
CA GLU A 55 8.38 -7.09 12.43
C GLU A 55 8.16 -5.84 13.29
N ARG A 56 9.07 -4.86 13.26
CA ARG A 56 9.06 -3.73 14.20
C ARG A 56 8.99 -2.36 13.54
N ARG A 57 9.01 -2.29 12.21
CA ARG A 57 9.15 -1.02 11.50
C ARG A 57 8.08 -0.86 10.44
N HIS A 58 7.47 0.31 10.45
CA HIS A 58 6.60 0.81 9.41
C HIS A 58 7.13 2.14 8.87
N VAL A 59 6.71 2.51 7.66
CA VAL A 59 6.87 3.86 7.13
C VAL A 59 5.63 4.69 7.44
N ASP A 60 5.86 5.92 7.92
CA ASP A 60 4.85 6.93 8.18
C ASP A 60 5.35 8.32 7.72
N MET A 61 4.45 9.28 7.59
CA MET A 61 4.82 10.69 7.42
C MET A 61 5.22 11.31 8.77
N PRO A 62 6.06 12.36 8.79
CA PRO A 62 6.33 13.11 10.01
C PRO A 62 5.04 13.69 10.64
N ALA A 63 5.01 13.75 11.97
CA ALA A 63 3.89 14.35 12.70
C ALA A 63 3.78 15.87 12.42
N GLY A 64 2.55 16.39 12.41
CA GLY A 64 2.30 17.82 12.22
C GLY A 64 2.48 18.33 10.79
N CYS A 65 2.62 17.43 9.81
CA CYS A 65 2.73 17.78 8.41
C CYS A 65 1.44 18.47 7.89
N PRO A 66 1.54 19.66 7.26
CA PRO A 66 0.37 20.36 6.74
C PRO A 66 -0.25 19.60 5.56
N LEU A 67 -1.56 19.74 5.36
CA LEU A 67 -2.31 18.97 4.36
C LEU A 67 -1.70 19.09 2.95
N GLU A 68 -1.23 20.26 2.53
CA GLU A 68 -0.60 20.47 1.22
C GLU A 68 0.63 19.56 1.04
N GLU A 69 1.50 19.48 2.04
CA GLU A 69 2.67 18.60 2.01
C GLU A 69 2.27 17.12 2.05
N VAL A 70 1.20 16.78 2.79
CA VAL A 70 0.63 15.42 2.75
C VAL A 70 0.16 15.06 1.34
N LEU A 71 -0.51 15.97 0.63
CA LEU A 71 -1.01 15.74 -0.73
C LEU A 71 0.09 15.72 -1.79
N ASP A 72 1.21 16.40 -1.57
CA ASP A 72 2.31 16.46 -2.54
C ASP A 72 3.39 15.40 -2.34
N ARG A 73 3.68 15.03 -1.09
CA ARG A 73 4.80 14.15 -0.75
C ARG A 73 4.38 12.82 -0.17
N TYR A 74 3.33 12.80 0.66
CA TYR A 74 2.87 11.61 1.38
C TYR A 74 1.54 11.08 0.82
N TYR A 75 1.24 11.36 -0.45
CA TYR A 75 0.00 10.97 -1.10
C TYR A 75 -0.21 9.46 -1.17
N TRP A 76 0.86 8.68 -1.04
CA TRP A 76 0.80 7.22 -0.96
C TRP A 76 -0.11 6.73 0.18
N ARG A 77 -0.34 7.55 1.22
CA ARG A 77 -1.26 7.26 2.34
C ARG A 77 -2.72 7.11 1.90
N PHE A 78 -3.07 7.56 0.70
CA PHE A 78 -4.41 7.50 0.14
C PHE A 78 -4.60 6.32 -0.82
N MET A 79 -3.63 5.40 -0.92
CA MET A 79 -3.86 4.12 -1.60
C MET A 79 -4.83 3.28 -0.79
N ASN A 80 -5.95 2.90 -1.40
CA ASN A 80 -6.96 2.06 -0.76
C ASN A 80 -6.69 0.57 -1.01
N HIS A 81 -7.42 -0.24 -0.25
CA HIS A 81 -7.39 -1.68 -0.38
C HIS A 81 -8.19 -2.18 -1.59
N ALA A 82 -7.65 -3.17 -2.29
CA ALA A 82 -8.43 -4.09 -3.11
C ALA A 82 -7.90 -5.53 -2.98
N CYS A 83 -8.79 -6.51 -2.95
CA CYS A 83 -8.42 -7.94 -2.94
C CYS A 83 -7.74 -8.39 -4.25
N GLU A 84 -8.02 -7.67 -5.34
CA GLU A 84 -7.37 -7.81 -6.65
C GLU A 84 -6.74 -6.47 -7.08
N PRO A 85 -5.58 -6.13 -6.50
CA PRO A 85 -5.04 -4.78 -6.58
C PRO A 85 -4.49 -4.42 -7.96
N THR A 86 -4.29 -3.12 -8.18
CA THR A 86 -3.59 -2.61 -9.37
C THR A 86 -2.08 -2.51 -9.15
N ALA A 87 -1.64 -2.39 -7.89
CA ALA A 87 -0.25 -2.21 -7.53
C ALA A 87 0.21 -3.12 -6.39
N VAL A 88 1.53 -3.19 -6.23
CA VAL A 88 2.21 -3.95 -5.21
C VAL A 88 3.35 -3.14 -4.60
N ILE A 89 3.62 -3.36 -3.32
CA ILE A 89 4.69 -2.68 -2.58
C ILE A 89 5.88 -3.63 -2.44
N ARG A 90 7.04 -3.21 -2.92
CA ARG A 90 8.31 -3.94 -2.82
C ARG A 90 9.36 -3.03 -2.21
N ASP A 91 9.78 -3.36 -0.99
CA ASP A 91 10.50 -2.43 -0.14
C ASP A 91 9.73 -1.09 -0.08
N ARG A 92 10.33 0.01 -0.53
CA ARG A 92 9.67 1.32 -0.60
C ARG A 92 9.03 1.63 -1.96
N SER A 93 9.15 0.75 -2.95
CA SER A 93 8.65 1.02 -4.30
C SER A 93 7.23 0.53 -4.48
N VAL A 94 6.36 1.36 -5.03
CA VAL A 94 5.03 0.96 -5.50
C VAL A 94 5.10 0.68 -6.99
N LEU A 95 4.77 -0.54 -7.39
CA LEU A 95 4.88 -1.03 -8.76
C LEU A 95 3.50 -1.46 -9.27
N SER A 96 3.16 -1.11 -10.51
CA SER A 96 1.96 -1.63 -11.16
C SER A 96 2.07 -3.13 -11.42
N LEU A 97 1.03 -3.91 -11.16
CA LEU A 97 0.99 -5.35 -11.44
C LEU A 97 0.65 -5.67 -12.90
N ARG A 98 -0.11 -4.77 -13.53
CA ARG A 98 -0.67 -4.88 -14.87
C ARG A 98 -0.74 -3.49 -15.49
N PRO A 99 -1.03 -3.33 -16.79
CA PRO A 99 -1.28 -2.01 -17.35
C PRO A 99 -2.47 -1.36 -16.63
N ILE A 100 -2.31 -0.09 -16.23
CA ILE A 100 -3.33 0.69 -15.52
C ILE A 100 -3.77 1.84 -16.47
N PRO A 101 -5.05 1.91 -16.87
CA PRO A 101 -5.54 3.04 -17.65
C PRO A 101 -5.41 4.36 -16.88
N ALA A 102 -5.28 5.48 -17.58
CA ALA A 102 -5.35 6.79 -16.95
C ALA A 102 -6.63 6.94 -16.11
N TRP A 103 -6.55 7.66 -15.00
CA TRP A 103 -7.66 7.88 -14.07
C TRP A 103 -8.27 6.59 -13.48
N SER A 104 -7.47 5.54 -13.32
CA SER A 104 -7.84 4.35 -12.53
C SER A 104 -7.21 4.39 -11.13
N GLU A 105 -7.90 3.79 -10.14
CA GLU A 105 -7.42 3.79 -8.76
C GLU A 105 -6.16 2.94 -8.57
N ILE A 106 -5.23 3.46 -7.77
CA ILE A 106 -4.00 2.79 -7.35
C ILE A 106 -4.30 2.13 -6.00
N THR A 107 -4.45 0.81 -6.03
CA THR A 107 -4.82 0.00 -4.86
C THR A 107 -3.76 -1.07 -4.60
N PHE A 108 -3.67 -1.52 -3.36
CA PHE A 108 -2.84 -2.66 -2.98
C PHE A 108 -3.59 -3.56 -1.99
N HIS A 109 -3.13 -4.80 -1.84
CA HIS A 109 -3.70 -5.71 -0.86
C HIS A 109 -3.08 -5.42 0.52
N TYR A 110 -3.84 -5.00 1.52
CA TYR A 110 -3.25 -4.55 2.80
C TYR A 110 -2.55 -5.71 3.53
N GLY A 111 -3.14 -6.91 3.50
CA GLY A 111 -2.48 -8.14 3.99
C GLY A 111 -1.25 -8.60 3.17
N SER A 112 -0.83 -7.83 2.16
CA SER A 112 0.45 -8.06 1.47
C SER A 112 1.62 -7.32 2.09
N THR A 113 1.38 -6.35 2.98
CA THR A 113 2.41 -5.68 3.78
C THR A 113 2.15 -5.85 5.27
N GLU A 114 0.91 -5.66 5.71
CA GLU A 114 0.53 -5.69 7.12
C GLU A 114 0.36 -7.13 7.60
N TYR A 115 1.17 -7.54 8.57
CA TYR A 115 0.99 -8.80 9.28
C TYR A 115 -0.33 -8.79 10.08
N GLU A 116 -0.56 -7.70 10.81
CA GLU A 116 -1.77 -7.43 11.58
C GLU A 116 -2.06 -5.93 11.51
N MET A 117 -3.28 -5.58 11.11
CA MET A 117 -3.67 -4.19 10.92
C MET A 117 -4.04 -3.52 12.24
N ALA A 118 -3.72 -2.22 12.34
CA ALA A 118 -4.12 -1.38 13.47
C ALA A 118 -5.65 -1.13 13.51
N GLU A 119 -6.30 -1.06 12.35
CA GLU A 119 -7.74 -0.77 12.23
C GLU A 119 -8.37 -1.66 11.15
N PRO A 120 -8.86 -2.86 11.51
CA PRO A 120 -9.58 -3.72 10.58
C PRO A 120 -10.91 -3.14 10.10
N PHE A 121 -11.35 -3.57 8.91
CA PHE A 121 -12.59 -3.07 8.31
C PHE A 121 -13.26 -4.10 7.37
N THR A 122 -14.54 -3.87 7.09
CA THR A 122 -15.30 -4.62 6.08
C THR A 122 -15.00 -4.11 4.67
N CYS A 123 -14.51 -4.98 3.81
CA CYS A 123 -14.13 -4.69 2.44
C CYS A 123 -15.33 -4.40 1.53
N GLY A 124 -15.26 -3.30 0.79
CA GLY A 124 -16.22 -2.92 -0.25
C GLY A 124 -15.67 -2.99 -1.68
N CYS A 125 -14.61 -3.78 -1.95
CA CYS A 125 -13.90 -3.71 -3.24
C CYS A 125 -14.68 -4.28 -4.45
N GLY A 126 -15.74 -5.06 -4.22
CA GLY A 126 -16.58 -5.63 -5.28
C GLY A 126 -15.97 -6.78 -6.10
N SER A 127 -14.79 -7.28 -5.74
CA SER A 127 -14.18 -8.45 -6.38
C SER A 127 -14.92 -9.76 -6.01
N ASP A 128 -15.02 -10.69 -6.96
CA ASP A 128 -15.51 -12.06 -6.70
C ASP A 128 -14.60 -12.85 -5.74
N ARG A 129 -13.33 -12.41 -5.60
CA ARG A 129 -12.33 -12.96 -4.68
C ARG A 129 -12.12 -12.06 -3.46
N CYS A 130 -13.18 -11.38 -3.02
CA CYS A 130 -13.12 -10.49 -1.87
C CYS A 130 -12.93 -11.27 -0.55
N ASP A 131 -11.94 -10.84 0.24
CA ASP A 131 -11.62 -11.41 1.56
C ASP A 131 -12.64 -11.01 2.65
N ARG A 132 -13.58 -10.11 2.32
CA ARG A 132 -14.66 -9.55 3.16
C ARG A 132 -14.20 -8.76 4.37
N GLU A 133 -13.35 -9.29 5.22
CA GLU A 133 -12.78 -8.61 6.38
C GLU A 133 -11.27 -8.46 6.23
N ILE A 134 -10.78 -7.22 6.28
CA ILE A 134 -9.36 -6.93 6.07
C ILE A 134 -8.72 -6.67 7.42
N GLN A 135 -7.98 -7.65 7.92
CA GLN A 135 -7.38 -7.68 9.26
C GLN A 135 -5.84 -7.80 9.24
N GLY A 136 -5.24 -8.03 8.07
CA GLY A 136 -3.81 -8.32 7.91
C GLY A 136 -3.54 -9.79 7.60
N PHE A 137 -2.31 -10.08 7.19
CA PHE A 137 -1.84 -11.40 6.73
C PHE A 137 -2.12 -12.54 7.71
N ARG A 138 -1.97 -12.27 9.02
CA ARG A 138 -2.17 -13.26 10.10
C ARG A 138 -3.56 -13.90 10.06
N TYR A 139 -4.58 -13.19 9.60
CA TYR A 139 -5.97 -13.66 9.63
C TYR A 139 -6.41 -14.36 8.35
N LEU A 140 -5.57 -14.36 7.32
CA LEU A 140 -5.87 -15.06 6.08
C LEU A 140 -5.67 -16.56 6.24
N PRO A 141 -6.57 -17.40 5.68
CA PRO A 141 -6.36 -18.84 5.58
C PRO A 141 -5.05 -19.18 4.86
N GLY A 142 -4.45 -20.32 5.17
CA GLY A 142 -3.17 -20.74 4.57
C GLY A 142 -3.18 -20.72 3.04
N GLU A 143 -4.22 -21.28 2.41
CA GLU A 143 -4.39 -21.25 0.94
C GLU A 143 -4.42 -19.81 0.39
N ARG A 144 -5.14 -18.91 1.06
CA ARG A 144 -5.21 -17.51 0.64
C ARG A 144 -3.88 -16.78 0.81
N ARG A 145 -3.12 -17.06 1.88
CA ARG A 145 -1.76 -16.54 2.05
C ARG A 145 -0.85 -16.99 0.91
N GLU A 146 -0.98 -18.24 0.49
CA GLU A 146 -0.23 -18.81 -0.64
C GLU A 146 -0.57 -18.13 -1.97
N GLU A 147 -1.85 -17.88 -2.24
CA GLU A 147 -2.31 -17.14 -3.42
C GLU A 147 -1.72 -15.72 -3.49
N LEU A 148 -1.55 -15.06 -2.34
CA LEU A 148 -1.00 -13.72 -2.26
C LEU A 148 0.52 -13.67 -2.41
N ARG A 149 1.24 -14.79 -2.54
CA ARG A 149 2.72 -14.81 -2.60
C ARG A 149 3.32 -13.85 -3.61
N GLY A 150 2.71 -13.73 -4.79
CA GLY A 150 3.14 -12.79 -5.83
C GLY A 150 2.99 -11.32 -5.44
N LEU A 151 2.23 -11.03 -4.37
CA LEU A 151 1.92 -9.71 -3.83
C LEU A 151 2.67 -9.41 -2.52
N LEU A 152 3.09 -10.42 -1.75
CA LEU A 152 3.69 -10.23 -0.43
C LEU A 152 4.98 -9.39 -0.46
N SER A 153 5.12 -8.51 0.53
CA SER A 153 6.37 -7.85 0.86
C SER A 153 7.47 -8.89 1.15
N PRO A 154 8.75 -8.54 1.00
CA PRO A 154 9.86 -9.46 1.31
C PRO A 154 9.78 -10.03 2.72
N TYR A 155 9.31 -9.24 3.69
CA TYR A 155 9.10 -9.66 5.08
C TYR A 155 8.02 -10.74 5.20
N LEU A 156 6.80 -10.49 4.68
CA LEU A 156 5.72 -11.46 4.79
C LEU A 156 5.97 -12.72 3.96
N LEU A 157 6.68 -12.60 2.84
CA LEU A 157 7.16 -13.76 2.09
C LEU A 157 8.11 -14.62 2.93
N ALA A 158 9.03 -14.00 3.67
CA ALA A 158 9.92 -14.73 4.57
C ALA A 158 9.18 -15.39 5.75
N VAL A 159 8.12 -14.77 6.26
CA VAL A 159 7.22 -15.38 7.26
C VAL A 159 6.49 -16.58 6.66
N LEU A 160 5.91 -16.43 5.45
CA LEU A 160 5.20 -17.51 4.77
C LEU A 160 6.11 -18.72 4.49
N ASP A 161 7.35 -18.47 4.05
CA ASP A 161 8.34 -19.50 3.77
C ASP A 161 8.94 -20.13 5.05
N GLY A 162 8.53 -19.69 6.25
CA GLY A 162 9.08 -20.15 7.53
C GLY A 162 10.54 -19.72 7.78
N ARG A 163 11.06 -18.76 7.02
CA ARG A 163 12.41 -18.19 7.19
C ARG A 163 12.46 -17.20 8.36
N ILE A 164 11.32 -16.58 8.69
CA ILE A 164 11.10 -15.75 9.87
C ILE A 164 9.93 -16.36 10.63
N ALA A 165 10.03 -16.41 11.96
CA ALA A 165 8.93 -16.89 12.79
C ALA A 165 7.73 -15.93 12.71
N GLU A 166 6.51 -16.46 12.83
CA GLU A 166 5.34 -15.61 12.97
C GLU A 166 5.47 -14.74 14.23
N PRO A 167 5.22 -13.41 14.12
CA PRO A 167 5.22 -12.53 15.28
C PRO A 167 4.25 -13.02 16.36
N VAL A 168 4.77 -13.13 17.59
CA VAL A 168 4.00 -13.56 18.76
C VAL A 168 3.44 -12.32 19.45
N GLY A 169 2.13 -12.06 19.27
CA GLY A 169 1.38 -11.02 19.97
C GLY A 169 1.88 -9.60 19.69
N ALA A 170 1.18 -8.90 18.79
CA ALA A 170 1.30 -7.45 18.64
C ALA A 170 0.33 -6.71 19.56
#